data_AF-A0AAW7D813-F1
#
_entry.id   AF-A0AAW7D813-F1
#
_cell.length_a   1.000
_cell.length_b   1.000
_cell.length_c   1.000
_cell.angle_alpha   90.00
_cell.angle_beta   90.00
_cell.angle_gamma   90.00
#
_symmetry.space_group_name_H-M   'P 1'
#
loop_
_entity.id
_entity.type
_entity.pdbx_description
1 polymer ?
#
loop_
_entity_poly.entity_id
_entity_poly.type
_entity_poly.pdbx_seq_one_letter_code
_entity_poly.pdbx_strand_id
1 'polypeptide(L)'
;MWLSVDPLAEKMPSWNPYAYTFNNPINFTDPTGMIGEGIIVGNSIKENFVNNQALNTFASTEEGKAFLSDYAKKGDVVGEHTFNKDGKYHSKGIDIVFESKDLGRDVGGNTSSSIQEGRAEILFTINSNPIVDSSDGNSYDTRNFSNKNDMVKAIIGRTVTIFHETFLHGDHSTKDYLDDYSFNKSNIDPHILNHYKNALKHAGHAQAQFGSDASSLLFNTKGFKGIESANSKWSSGKQYSGNQLKKMMWNFAGSYK
;
A
#
# COMPACT_ATOMS: atom_id res chain seq x y z
N MET A 1 1.28 24.56 -25.45
CA MET A 1 1.19 24.19 -26.87
C MET A 1 1.77 22.79 -26.98
N TRP A 2 0.99 21.79 -27.38
CA TRP A 2 1.48 20.43 -27.61
C TRP A 2 2.04 20.35 -29.03
N LEU A 3 3.33 19.98 -29.16
CA LEU A 3 4.05 19.97 -30.45
C LEU A 3 4.18 18.56 -31.04
N SER A 4 3.65 17.54 -30.35
CA SER A 4 3.69 16.13 -30.74
C SER A 4 2.43 15.41 -30.25
N VAL A 5 2.16 14.24 -30.84
CA VAL A 5 1.10 13.31 -30.41
C VAL A 5 1.30 12.94 -28.95
N ASP A 6 0.22 12.91 -28.16
CA ASP A 6 0.21 12.41 -26.79
C ASP A 6 0.77 10.97 -26.77
N PRO A 7 1.84 10.70 -25.98
CA PRO A 7 2.38 9.35 -25.84
C PRO A 7 1.35 8.27 -25.48
N LEU A 8 0.21 8.66 -24.90
CA LEU A 8 -0.89 7.80 -24.44
C LEU A 8 -2.11 7.79 -25.36
N ALA A 9 -1.99 8.36 -26.56
CA ALA A 9 -3.04 8.35 -27.58
C ALA A 9 -3.65 6.95 -27.82
N GLU A 10 -2.83 5.90 -27.82
CA GLU A 10 -3.29 4.52 -28.04
C GLU A 10 -4.05 3.93 -26.84
N LYS A 11 -3.84 4.45 -25.64
CA LYS A 11 -4.54 4.02 -24.41
C LYS A 11 -5.92 4.65 -24.29
N MET A 12 -6.15 5.76 -24.96
CA MET A 12 -7.41 6.49 -24.97
C MET A 12 -7.89 6.71 -26.42
N PRO A 13 -8.19 5.63 -27.17
CA PRO A 13 -8.52 5.72 -28.60
C PRO A 13 -9.78 6.54 -28.88
N SER A 14 -10.65 6.69 -27.87
CA SER A 14 -11.86 7.50 -27.91
C SER A 14 -11.61 8.99 -27.62
N TRP A 15 -10.39 9.38 -27.25
CA TRP A 15 -10.00 10.75 -26.94
C TRP A 15 -9.05 11.30 -28.00
N ASN A 16 -9.10 12.62 -28.20
CA ASN A 16 -8.23 13.27 -29.17
C ASN A 16 -6.77 13.13 -28.69
N PRO A 17 -5.83 12.67 -29.54
CA PRO A 17 -4.41 12.48 -29.20
C PRO A 17 -3.65 13.78 -28.91
N TYR A 18 -4.33 14.92 -28.87
CA TYR A 18 -3.81 16.22 -28.47
C TYR A 18 -4.64 16.86 -27.33
N ALA A 19 -5.52 16.08 -26.67
CA ALA A 19 -6.37 16.56 -25.61
C ALA A 19 -5.55 16.83 -24.34
N TYR A 20 -5.47 18.09 -23.92
CA TYR A 20 -4.90 18.45 -22.63
C TYR A 20 -5.95 18.27 -21.53
N THR A 21 -5.65 17.55 -20.46
CA THR A 21 -6.46 17.53 -19.21
C THR A 21 -7.92 17.09 -19.41
N PHE A 22 -8.20 16.20 -20.36
CA PHE A 22 -9.57 15.82 -20.75
C PHE A 22 -10.46 17.02 -21.09
N ASN A 23 -9.87 18.07 -21.66
CA ASN A 23 -10.51 19.37 -21.93
C ASN A 23 -11.03 20.11 -20.67
N ASN A 24 -10.49 19.82 -19.49
CA ASN A 24 -10.85 20.50 -18.24
C ASN A 24 -9.62 21.02 -17.46
N PRO A 25 -8.91 22.03 -18.02
CA PRO A 25 -7.68 22.58 -17.43
C PRO A 25 -7.92 23.42 -16.17
N ILE A 26 -9.18 23.68 -15.81
CA ILE A 26 -9.54 24.38 -14.57
C ILE A 26 -9.39 23.43 -13.37
N ASN A 27 -9.72 22.15 -13.56
CA ASN A 27 -9.71 21.15 -12.49
C ASN A 27 -8.53 20.18 -12.57
N PHE A 28 -7.94 20.00 -13.75
CA PHE A 28 -6.81 19.10 -13.93
C PHE A 28 -5.61 19.84 -14.49
N THR A 29 -4.43 19.37 -14.11
CA THR A 29 -3.15 19.78 -14.68
C THR A 29 -2.39 18.51 -14.98
N ASP A 30 -1.90 18.38 -16.21
CA ASP A 30 -1.11 17.25 -16.66
C ASP A 30 0.33 17.72 -16.91
N PRO A 31 1.23 17.62 -15.91
CA PRO A 31 2.58 18.16 -16.00
C PRO A 31 3.51 17.32 -16.88
N THR A 32 3.17 16.07 -17.15
CA THR A 32 4.05 15.08 -17.77
C THR A 32 3.48 14.41 -19.02
N GLY A 33 2.18 14.57 -19.28
CA GLY A 33 1.50 13.93 -20.42
C GLY A 33 1.17 12.47 -20.16
N MET A 34 1.01 12.07 -18.90
CA MET A 34 0.83 10.67 -18.49
C MET A 34 -0.44 10.44 -17.64
N ILE A 35 -1.00 9.22 -17.69
CA ILE A 35 -2.16 8.84 -16.87
C ILE A 35 -1.69 8.68 -15.42
N GLY A 36 -2.19 9.54 -14.53
CA GLY A 36 -2.18 9.36 -13.08
C GLY A 36 -0.80 9.24 -12.42
N GLU A 37 -0.36 10.27 -11.71
CA GLU A 37 0.91 10.23 -10.97
C GLU A 37 0.70 10.50 -9.47
N GLY A 38 1.62 10.02 -8.63
CA GLY A 38 1.59 10.20 -7.18
C GLY A 38 0.89 9.05 -6.47
N ILE A 39 -0.04 9.39 -5.59
CA ILE A 39 -0.83 8.42 -4.82
C ILE A 39 -2.21 8.26 -5.46
N ILE A 40 -2.49 7.08 -5.97
CA ILE A 40 -3.77 6.74 -6.58
C ILE A 40 -4.58 5.89 -5.60
N VAL A 41 -5.73 6.40 -5.16
CA VAL A 41 -6.68 5.63 -4.34
C VAL A 41 -7.85 5.21 -5.23
N GLY A 42 -7.88 3.93 -5.61
CA GLY A 42 -8.90 3.36 -6.46
C GLY A 42 -10.30 3.48 -5.85
N ASN A 43 -11.32 3.61 -6.71
CA ASN A 43 -12.72 3.66 -6.26
C ASN A 43 -13.13 2.42 -5.46
N SER A 44 -12.52 1.27 -5.77
CA SER A 44 -12.73 0.02 -5.04
C SER A 44 -12.37 0.13 -3.54
N ILE A 45 -11.37 0.94 -3.18
CA ILE A 45 -11.08 1.26 -1.76
C ILE A 45 -12.17 2.14 -1.19
N LYS A 46 -12.58 3.20 -1.90
CA LYS A 46 -13.57 4.19 -1.41
C LYS A 46 -14.96 3.58 -1.20
N GLU A 47 -15.35 2.64 -2.06
CA GLU A 47 -16.63 1.93 -2.00
C GLU A 47 -16.64 0.83 -0.94
N ASN A 48 -15.48 0.29 -0.56
CA ASN A 48 -15.37 -0.65 0.54
C ASN A 48 -15.19 0.10 1.87
N PHE A 49 -16.25 0.16 2.68
CA PHE A 49 -16.25 0.88 3.95
C PHE A 49 -15.04 0.54 4.85
N VAL A 50 -14.73 -0.74 5.05
CA VAL A 50 -13.66 -1.16 5.97
C VAL A 50 -12.30 -0.74 5.43
N ASN A 51 -12.04 -0.96 4.15
CA ASN A 51 -10.76 -0.61 3.52
C ASN A 51 -10.59 0.90 3.41
N ASN A 52 -11.68 1.65 3.15
CA ASN A 52 -11.66 3.10 3.19
C ASN A 52 -11.29 3.61 4.58
N GLN A 53 -11.97 3.12 5.62
CA GLN A 53 -11.68 3.51 7.00
C GLN A 53 -10.27 3.09 7.43
N ALA A 54 -9.80 1.91 7.02
CA ALA A 54 -8.45 1.44 7.31
C ALA A 54 -7.38 2.33 6.65
N LEU A 55 -7.57 2.73 5.38
CA LEU A 55 -6.64 3.64 4.70
C LEU A 55 -6.64 5.03 5.33
N ASN A 56 -7.82 5.55 5.72
CA ASN A 56 -7.90 6.81 6.46
C ASN A 56 -7.20 6.70 7.83
N THR A 57 -7.37 5.56 8.52
CA THR A 57 -6.71 5.29 9.79
C THR A 57 -5.20 5.28 9.63
N PHE A 58 -4.69 4.54 8.64
CA PHE A 58 -3.29 4.51 8.27
C PHE A 58 -2.75 5.92 8.00
N ALA A 59 -3.40 6.67 7.11
CA ALA A 59 -2.99 8.02 6.73
C ALA A 59 -3.02 9.01 7.92
N SER A 60 -3.85 8.76 8.93
CA SER A 60 -3.94 9.60 10.13
C SER A 60 -2.84 9.34 11.16
N THR A 61 -2.10 8.24 11.06
CA THR A 61 -0.94 7.98 11.93
C THR A 61 0.26 8.83 11.49
N GLU A 62 1.17 9.15 12.41
CA GLU A 62 2.39 9.90 12.06
C GLU A 62 3.24 9.11 11.04
N GLU A 63 3.40 7.80 11.27
CA GLU A 63 4.19 6.93 10.41
C GLU A 63 3.54 6.73 9.04
N GLY A 64 2.25 6.43 8.97
CA GLY A 64 1.53 6.27 7.71
C GLY A 64 1.48 7.56 6.90
N LYS A 65 1.26 8.71 7.55
CA LYS A 65 1.34 10.02 6.88
C LYS A 65 2.73 10.31 6.35
N ALA A 66 3.78 10.00 7.12
CA ALA A 66 5.16 10.18 6.69
C ALA A 66 5.49 9.28 5.49
N PHE A 67 5.06 8.01 5.51
CA PHE A 67 5.20 7.09 4.38
C PHE A 67 4.55 7.67 3.13
N LEU A 68 3.26 8.04 3.20
CA LEU A 68 2.54 8.63 2.06
C LEU A 68 3.23 9.91 1.56
N SER A 69 3.74 10.76 2.45
CA SER A 69 4.42 11.99 2.06
C SER A 69 5.70 11.77 1.25
N ASP A 70 6.33 10.59 1.34
CA ASP A 70 7.48 10.25 0.51
C ASP A 70 7.08 9.95 -0.95
N TYR A 71 5.85 9.51 -1.22
CA TYR A 71 5.33 9.17 -2.56
C TYR A 71 4.33 10.18 -3.13
N ALA A 72 3.84 11.12 -2.31
CA ALA A 72 2.82 12.06 -2.73
C ALA A 72 3.31 12.97 -3.85
N LYS A 73 2.46 13.20 -4.85
CA LYS A 73 2.51 14.39 -5.70
C LYS A 73 1.85 15.54 -4.97
N LYS A 74 2.35 16.77 -5.15
CA LYS A 74 1.71 17.96 -4.61
C LYS A 74 0.25 18.03 -5.07
N GLY A 75 -0.66 18.09 -4.10
CA GLY A 75 -2.11 18.11 -4.31
C GLY A 75 -2.79 16.78 -4.04
N ASP A 76 -2.05 15.68 -3.88
CA ASP A 76 -2.63 14.38 -3.55
C ASP A 76 -3.42 14.44 -2.25
N VAL A 77 -4.51 13.67 -2.22
CA VAL A 77 -5.40 13.55 -1.07
C VAL A 77 -5.59 12.09 -0.70
N VAL A 78 -5.29 11.75 0.55
CA VAL A 78 -5.57 10.43 1.13
C VAL A 78 -6.31 10.63 2.45
N GLY A 79 -7.55 10.15 2.51
CA GLY A 79 -8.46 10.45 3.61
C GLY A 79 -8.67 11.96 3.74
N GLU A 80 -8.42 12.50 4.94
CA GLU A 80 -8.53 13.93 5.23
C GLU A 80 -7.20 14.70 5.04
N HIS A 81 -6.17 14.05 4.46
CA HIS A 81 -4.84 14.63 4.36
C HIS A 81 -4.50 15.03 2.93
N THR A 82 -4.24 16.32 2.75
CA THR A 82 -3.66 16.88 1.51
C THR A 82 -2.14 17.02 1.65
N PHE A 83 -1.41 16.59 0.62
CA PHE A 83 0.05 16.72 0.57
C PHE A 83 0.46 17.96 -0.23
N ASN A 84 1.16 18.89 0.41
CA ASN A 84 1.45 20.22 -0.16
C ASN A 84 2.79 20.31 -0.91
N LYS A 85 3.52 19.21 -1.01
CA LYS A 85 4.82 19.12 -1.68
C LYS A 85 4.98 17.77 -2.33
N ASP A 86 5.84 17.72 -3.35
CA ASP A 86 6.26 16.46 -3.95
C ASP A 86 7.11 15.67 -2.97
N GLY A 87 6.82 14.37 -2.90
CA GLY A 87 7.55 13.38 -2.15
C GLY A 87 8.87 13.04 -2.84
N LYS A 88 9.82 12.56 -2.03
CA LYS A 88 11.17 12.22 -2.51
C LYS A 88 11.16 11.06 -3.51
N TYR A 89 10.18 10.17 -3.45
CA TYR A 89 10.01 9.03 -4.36
C TYR A 89 9.15 9.39 -5.58
N HIS A 90 8.15 10.27 -5.42
CA HIS A 90 7.43 10.84 -6.57
C HIS A 90 8.40 11.54 -7.54
N SER A 91 9.32 12.34 -6.99
CA SER A 91 10.38 13.03 -7.74
C SER A 91 11.35 12.09 -8.45
N LYS A 92 11.37 10.80 -8.08
CA LYS A 92 12.19 9.74 -8.68
C LYS A 92 11.40 8.83 -9.61
N GLY A 93 10.16 9.19 -9.95
CA GLY A 93 9.34 8.41 -10.85
C GLY A 93 8.66 7.21 -10.20
N ILE A 94 8.42 7.22 -8.89
CA ILE A 94 7.76 6.13 -8.17
C ILE A 94 6.38 6.58 -7.69
N ASP A 95 5.36 5.87 -8.14
CA ASP A 95 3.95 6.07 -7.79
C ASP A 95 3.43 4.87 -7.00
N ILE A 96 2.42 5.12 -6.17
CA ILE A 96 1.76 4.06 -5.39
C ILE A 96 0.26 4.05 -5.63
N VAL A 97 -0.29 2.84 -5.69
CA VAL A 97 -1.70 2.62 -5.96
C VAL A 97 -2.31 1.77 -4.86
N PHE A 98 -3.48 2.17 -4.35
CA PHE A 98 -4.28 1.38 -3.43
C PHE A 98 -5.55 0.91 -4.12
N GLU A 99 -5.74 -0.41 -4.17
CA GLU A 99 -6.96 -1.03 -4.70
C GLU A 99 -7.55 -2.04 -3.72
N SER A 100 -8.86 -2.27 -3.84
CA SER A 100 -9.56 -3.32 -3.12
C SER A 100 -10.03 -4.41 -4.09
N LYS A 101 -9.73 -5.68 -3.82
CA LYS A 101 -10.19 -6.84 -4.62
C LYS A 101 -10.57 -8.01 -3.73
N ASP A 102 -11.39 -8.93 -4.21
CA ASP A 102 -11.60 -10.21 -3.51
C ASP A 102 -10.38 -11.10 -3.74
N LEU A 103 -9.65 -11.42 -2.67
CA LEU A 103 -8.45 -12.26 -2.69
C LEU A 103 -8.70 -13.63 -2.02
N GLY A 104 -9.95 -13.99 -1.71
CA GLY A 104 -10.30 -15.18 -0.95
C GLY A 104 -10.18 -14.99 0.57
N ARG A 105 -10.34 -16.06 1.36
CA ARG A 105 -10.44 -15.98 2.84
C ARG A 105 -9.11 -15.96 3.58
N ASP A 106 -8.04 -16.32 2.88
CA ASP A 106 -6.72 -16.59 3.48
C ASP A 106 -5.72 -15.45 3.23
N VAL A 107 -6.01 -14.52 2.32
CA VAL A 107 -5.06 -13.49 1.90
C VAL A 107 -5.47 -12.12 2.47
N GLY A 108 -4.61 -11.51 3.29
CA GLY A 108 -4.79 -10.14 3.81
C GLY A 108 -4.76 -9.08 2.73
N GLY A 109 -3.68 -9.10 1.96
CA GLY A 109 -3.39 -8.19 0.87
C GLY A 109 -2.32 -8.79 -0.03
N ASN A 110 -1.99 -8.06 -1.09
CA ASN A 110 -0.87 -8.40 -1.96
C ASN A 110 -0.29 -7.13 -2.56
N THR A 111 1.03 -7.07 -2.60
CA THR A 111 1.78 -6.03 -3.30
C THR A 111 2.31 -6.57 -4.62
N SER A 112 2.16 -5.79 -5.68
CA SER A 112 2.82 -6.02 -6.97
C SER A 112 3.50 -4.74 -7.44
N SER A 113 4.55 -4.89 -8.23
CA SER A 113 5.31 -3.78 -8.78
C SER A 113 5.48 -3.96 -10.28
N SER A 114 5.40 -2.86 -11.02
CA SER A 114 5.55 -2.84 -12.47
C SER A 114 6.12 -1.51 -12.94
N ILE A 115 6.78 -1.50 -14.08
CA ILE A 115 7.18 -0.25 -14.75
C ILE A 115 6.08 0.06 -15.76
N GLN A 116 5.40 1.18 -15.56
CA GLN A 116 4.38 1.69 -16.45
C GLN A 116 4.87 3.02 -17.02
N GLU A 117 5.01 3.09 -18.34
CA GLU A 117 5.25 4.36 -19.04
C GLU A 117 6.51 5.10 -18.55
N GLY A 118 7.54 4.33 -18.16
CA GLY A 118 8.82 4.85 -17.66
C GLY A 118 8.82 5.23 -16.17
N ARG A 119 7.71 5.02 -15.46
CA ARG A 119 7.56 5.22 -14.02
C ARG A 119 7.35 3.87 -13.30
N ALA A 120 7.85 3.77 -12.09
CA ALA A 120 7.60 2.63 -11.22
C ALA A 120 6.23 2.78 -10.55
N GLU A 121 5.37 1.78 -10.72
CA GLU A 121 4.12 1.66 -9.99
C GLU A 121 4.22 0.53 -8.95
N ILE A 122 3.91 0.84 -7.70
CA ILE A 122 3.75 -0.16 -6.63
C ILE A 122 2.26 -0.21 -6.24
N LEU A 123 1.62 -1.32 -6.60
CA LEU A 123 0.21 -1.58 -6.35
C LEU A 123 0.02 -2.37 -5.06
N PHE A 124 -0.63 -1.75 -4.08
CA PHE A 124 -1.12 -2.36 -2.85
C PHE A 124 -2.58 -2.78 -3.01
N THR A 125 -2.80 -4.09 -3.18
CA THR A 125 -4.16 -4.65 -3.20
C THR A 125 -4.56 -5.09 -1.80
N ILE A 126 -5.61 -4.49 -1.25
CA ILE A 126 -6.20 -4.86 0.03
C ILE A 126 -7.38 -5.77 -0.24
N ASN A 127 -7.48 -6.89 0.49
CA ASN A 127 -8.60 -7.80 0.29
C ASN A 127 -9.92 -7.10 0.67
N SER A 128 -11.01 -7.44 -0.02
CA SER A 128 -12.37 -6.99 0.27
C SER A 128 -13.20 -8.05 1.03
N ASN A 129 -12.78 -9.32 0.99
CA ASN A 129 -13.43 -10.44 1.65
C ASN A 129 -13.25 -10.35 3.18
N PRO A 130 -14.25 -10.79 3.98
CA PRO A 130 -14.05 -11.16 5.38
C PRO A 130 -12.85 -12.09 5.56
N ILE A 131 -11.95 -11.75 6.49
CA ILE A 131 -10.78 -12.56 6.84
C ILE A 131 -10.88 -12.95 8.31
N VAL A 132 -10.39 -14.15 8.64
CA VAL A 132 -10.14 -14.57 10.01
C VAL A 132 -8.93 -13.81 10.54
N ASP A 133 -9.14 -12.91 11.50
CA ASP A 133 -8.05 -12.26 12.20
C ASP A 133 -7.28 -13.33 12.98
N SER A 134 -6.04 -13.55 12.57
CA SER A 134 -5.20 -14.63 13.03
C SER A 134 -4.65 -14.39 14.46
N SER A 135 -4.93 -13.23 15.06
CA SER A 135 -4.48 -12.87 16.41
C SER A 135 -5.47 -13.18 17.52
N ASP A 136 -6.77 -13.24 17.20
CA ASP A 136 -7.82 -13.67 18.13
C ASP A 136 -8.69 -14.81 17.60
N GLY A 137 -8.42 -15.29 16.38
CA GLY A 137 -9.06 -16.46 15.79
C GLY A 137 -10.47 -16.21 15.27
N ASN A 138 -10.93 -14.96 15.24
CA ASN A 138 -12.29 -14.61 14.82
C ASN A 138 -12.35 -14.13 13.37
N SER A 139 -13.42 -14.50 12.67
CA SER A 139 -13.75 -13.91 11.38
C SER A 139 -14.68 -12.71 11.57
N TYR A 140 -14.32 -11.58 10.98
CA TYR A 140 -15.18 -10.39 10.99
C TYR A 140 -15.79 -10.22 9.60
N ASP A 141 -17.12 -10.37 9.49
CA ASP A 141 -17.82 -10.08 8.23
C ASP A 141 -17.80 -8.58 7.98
N THR A 142 -16.91 -8.17 7.08
CA THR A 142 -16.69 -6.78 6.65
C THR A 142 -17.88 -6.19 5.88
N ARG A 143 -18.89 -7.00 5.54
CA ARG A 143 -20.07 -6.59 4.78
C ARG A 143 -21.30 -6.36 5.66
N ASN A 144 -21.32 -6.91 6.87
CA ASN A 144 -22.42 -6.73 7.81
C ASN A 144 -21.94 -6.83 9.25
N PHE A 145 -21.80 -5.69 9.92
CA PHE A 145 -21.34 -5.64 11.30
C PHE A 145 -22.50 -5.86 12.27
N SER A 146 -22.46 -6.99 12.98
CA SER A 146 -23.45 -7.30 14.03
C SER A 146 -23.29 -6.40 15.26
N ASN A 147 -22.11 -5.83 15.49
CA ASN A 147 -21.88 -4.82 16.53
C ASN A 147 -20.67 -3.92 16.20
N LYS A 148 -20.56 -2.79 16.91
CA LYS A 148 -19.51 -1.79 16.71
C LYS A 148 -18.09 -2.31 16.98
N ASN A 149 -17.92 -3.25 17.90
CA ASN A 149 -16.58 -3.75 18.25
C ASN A 149 -16.00 -4.59 17.11
N ASP A 150 -16.82 -5.43 16.48
CA ASP A 150 -16.41 -6.23 15.32
C ASP A 150 -16.01 -5.35 14.14
N MET A 151 -16.74 -4.25 13.92
CA MET A 151 -16.39 -3.23 12.93
C MET A 151 -15.02 -2.62 13.20
N VAL A 152 -14.80 -2.18 14.45
CA VAL A 152 -13.53 -1.57 14.84
C VAL A 152 -12.36 -2.55 14.69
N LYS A 153 -12.54 -3.81 15.08
CA LYS A 153 -11.54 -4.86 14.90
C LYS A 153 -11.22 -5.12 13.43
N ALA A 154 -12.25 -5.21 12.57
CA ALA A 154 -12.05 -5.35 11.13
C ALA A 154 -11.25 -4.18 10.53
N ILE A 155 -11.54 -2.93 10.94
CA ILE A 155 -10.81 -1.73 10.49
C ILE A 155 -9.35 -1.79 10.95
N ILE A 156 -9.08 -2.15 12.20
CA ILE A 156 -7.70 -2.26 12.71
C ILE A 156 -6.96 -3.39 11.99
N GLY A 157 -7.60 -4.56 11.80
CA GLY A 157 -7.03 -5.67 11.03
C GLY A 157 -6.62 -5.25 9.62
N ARG A 158 -7.48 -4.54 8.89
CA ARG A 158 -7.13 -4.00 7.56
C ARG A 158 -6.07 -2.92 7.62
N THR A 159 -6.03 -2.12 8.69
CA THR A 159 -4.97 -1.13 8.89
C THR A 159 -3.62 -1.82 9.06
N VAL A 160 -3.55 -2.94 9.79
CA VAL A 160 -2.34 -3.77 9.89
C VAL A 160 -1.93 -4.32 8.52
N THR A 161 -2.88 -4.81 7.71
CA THR A 161 -2.60 -5.22 6.33
C THR A 161 -2.00 -4.07 5.52
N ILE A 162 -2.56 -2.86 5.59
CA ILE A 162 -2.00 -1.71 4.86
C ILE A 162 -0.58 -1.42 5.31
N PHE A 163 -0.30 -1.39 6.62
CA PHE A 163 1.07 -1.24 7.13
C PHE A 163 1.99 -2.35 6.64
N HIS A 164 1.51 -3.59 6.56
CA HIS A 164 2.27 -4.72 6.04
C HIS A 164 2.65 -4.52 4.57
N GLU A 165 1.66 -4.34 3.70
CA GLU A 165 1.88 -4.17 2.27
C GLU A 165 2.78 -2.95 1.99
N THR A 166 2.63 -1.86 2.75
CA THR A 166 3.41 -0.63 2.53
C THR A 166 4.82 -0.67 3.12
N PHE A 167 4.96 -0.90 4.43
CA PHE A 167 6.25 -0.77 5.13
C PHE A 167 7.17 -1.99 4.96
N LEU A 168 6.65 -3.12 4.47
CA LEU A 168 7.46 -4.27 4.09
C LEU A 168 7.62 -4.35 2.58
N HIS A 169 6.53 -4.66 1.88
CA HIS A 169 6.62 -4.95 0.44
C HIS A 169 6.85 -3.68 -0.39
N GLY A 170 6.16 -2.59 -0.06
CA GLY A 170 6.36 -1.28 -0.72
C GLY A 170 7.76 -0.72 -0.50
N ASP A 171 8.29 -0.81 0.72
CA ASP A 171 9.67 -0.41 1.02
C ASP A 171 10.69 -1.25 0.24
N HIS A 172 10.52 -2.58 0.21
CA HIS A 172 11.39 -3.46 -0.58
C HIS A 172 11.32 -3.14 -2.07
N SER A 173 10.13 -3.00 -2.65
CA SER A 173 9.97 -2.64 -4.06
C SER A 173 10.56 -1.26 -4.37
N THR A 174 10.41 -0.29 -3.47
CA THR A 174 11.01 1.04 -3.65
C THR A 174 12.53 0.98 -3.66
N LYS A 175 13.13 0.21 -2.74
CA LYS A 175 14.58 0.03 -2.68
C LYS A 175 15.12 -0.71 -3.91
N ASP A 176 14.40 -1.74 -4.36
CA ASP A 176 14.73 -2.54 -5.56
C ASP A 176 14.75 -1.63 -6.79
N TYR A 177 13.68 -0.87 -7.02
CA TYR A 177 13.66 0.05 -8.14
C TYR A 177 14.73 1.15 -8.05
N LEU A 178 15.09 1.61 -6.85
CA LEU A 178 16.10 2.65 -6.71
C LEU A 178 17.54 2.17 -6.85
N ASP A 179 17.79 0.85 -6.86
CA ASP A 179 19.14 0.33 -7.04
C ASP A 179 19.57 0.30 -8.52
N ASP A 180 18.70 -0.17 -9.42
CA ASP A 180 19.00 -0.35 -10.83
C ASP A 180 17.84 -0.02 -11.79
N TYR A 181 16.79 0.63 -11.28
CA TYR A 181 15.56 0.97 -12.02
C TYR A 181 14.77 -0.24 -12.51
N SER A 182 14.92 -1.40 -11.86
CA SER A 182 14.20 -2.64 -12.16
C SER A 182 13.54 -3.24 -10.92
N PHE A 183 12.56 -4.12 -11.14
CA PHE A 183 11.95 -4.95 -10.08
C PHE A 183 12.44 -6.39 -10.20
N ASN A 184 13.71 -6.62 -9.87
CA ASN A 184 14.40 -7.90 -10.05
C ASN A 184 14.85 -8.57 -8.74
N LYS A 185 14.56 -7.94 -7.59
CA LYS A 185 14.91 -8.39 -6.24
C LYS A 185 16.42 -8.45 -6.01
N SER A 186 17.19 -7.58 -6.67
CA SER A 186 18.65 -7.52 -6.51
C SER A 186 19.07 -7.08 -5.09
N ASN A 187 18.15 -6.42 -4.38
CA ASN A 187 18.33 -5.98 -3.00
C ASN A 187 18.08 -7.05 -1.92
N ILE A 188 17.75 -8.29 -2.29
CA ILE A 188 17.57 -9.40 -1.34
C ILE A 188 18.88 -10.19 -1.22
N ASP A 189 19.25 -10.60 0.00
CA ASP A 189 20.42 -11.46 0.22
C ASP A 189 20.37 -12.70 -0.69
N PRO A 190 21.43 -12.99 -1.49
CA PRO A 190 21.44 -14.11 -2.42
C PRO A 190 21.20 -15.48 -1.76
N HIS A 191 21.63 -15.68 -0.50
CA HIS A 191 21.36 -16.91 0.24
C HIS A 191 19.87 -17.06 0.55
N ILE A 192 19.20 -15.97 0.94
CA ILE A 192 17.75 -15.95 1.15
C ILE A 192 17.03 -16.16 -0.19
N LEU A 193 17.44 -15.45 -1.24
CA LEU A 193 16.83 -15.56 -2.57
C LEU A 193 16.91 -17.00 -3.11
N ASN A 194 18.06 -17.67 -2.95
CA ASN A 194 18.25 -19.05 -3.37
C ASN A 194 17.42 -20.04 -2.52
N HIS A 195 17.33 -19.81 -1.21
CA HIS A 195 16.50 -20.64 -0.32
C HIS A 195 15.00 -20.54 -0.68
N TYR A 196 14.54 -19.33 -1.01
CA TYR A 196 13.13 -19.03 -1.31
C TYR A 196 12.84 -18.88 -2.82
N LYS A 197 13.69 -19.42 -3.70
CA LYS A 197 13.57 -19.25 -5.17
C LYS A 197 12.21 -19.64 -5.75
N ASN A 198 11.53 -20.61 -5.13
CA ASN A 198 10.20 -21.09 -5.54
C ASN A 198 9.04 -20.35 -4.84
N ALA A 199 9.35 -19.47 -3.90
CA ALA A 199 8.39 -18.68 -3.15
C ALA A 199 8.95 -17.28 -2.88
N LEU A 200 9.35 -16.59 -3.94
CA LEU A 200 10.04 -15.29 -3.89
C LEU A 200 9.25 -14.18 -3.17
N LYS A 201 7.95 -14.38 -2.90
CA LYS A 201 7.16 -13.50 -2.03
C LYS A 201 7.60 -13.61 -0.56
N HIS A 202 8.00 -14.81 -0.12
CA HIS A 202 8.54 -15.08 1.20
C HIS A 202 10.00 -14.67 1.38
N ALA A 203 10.75 -14.47 0.29
CA ALA A 203 12.12 -13.98 0.37
C ALA A 203 12.18 -12.59 1.05
N GLY A 204 11.23 -11.70 0.74
CA GLY A 204 11.11 -10.40 1.40
C GLY A 204 10.73 -10.52 2.88
N HIS A 205 9.82 -11.44 3.23
CA HIS A 205 9.51 -11.74 4.64
C HIS A 205 10.73 -12.30 5.38
N ALA A 206 11.47 -13.20 4.76
CA ALA A 206 12.65 -13.83 5.34
C ALA A 206 13.80 -12.84 5.53
N GLN A 207 14.06 -11.96 4.55
CA GLN A 207 14.97 -10.83 4.73
C GLN A 207 14.53 -9.98 5.92
N ALA A 208 13.23 -9.74 6.06
CA ALA A 208 12.72 -8.90 7.12
C ALA A 208 12.66 -9.51 8.52
N GLN A 209 12.71 -10.84 8.61
CA GLN A 209 12.75 -11.56 9.87
C GLN A 209 14.17 -11.98 10.28
N PHE A 210 15.00 -12.35 9.30
CA PHE A 210 16.26 -13.05 9.53
C PHE A 210 17.47 -12.37 8.86
N GLY A 211 17.24 -11.36 8.01
CA GLY A 211 18.31 -10.57 7.42
C GLY A 211 19.13 -9.83 8.47
N SER A 212 20.39 -9.56 8.15
CA SER A 212 21.30 -8.82 9.03
C SER A 212 20.80 -7.40 9.36
N ASP A 213 19.97 -6.83 8.49
CA ASP A 213 19.34 -5.52 8.63
C ASP A 213 17.91 -5.57 9.19
N ALA A 214 17.37 -6.76 9.50
CA ALA A 214 15.98 -6.97 9.90
C ALA A 214 15.52 -6.02 11.01
N SER A 215 16.34 -5.82 12.05
CA SER A 215 16.02 -4.92 13.17
C SER A 215 15.87 -3.45 12.79
N SER A 216 16.44 -3.03 11.66
CA SER A 216 16.42 -1.65 11.16
C SER A 216 15.32 -1.39 10.12
N LEU A 217 14.62 -2.43 9.67
CA LEU A 217 13.60 -2.29 8.63
C LEU A 217 12.46 -1.40 9.07
N LEU A 218 11.90 -0.69 8.09
CA LEU A 218 10.79 0.24 8.30
C LEU A 218 9.60 -0.46 8.95
N PHE A 219 9.26 -1.68 8.55
CA PHE A 219 8.16 -2.46 9.13
C PHE A 219 8.37 -2.77 10.62
N ASN A 220 9.58 -3.20 11.01
CA ASN A 220 9.91 -3.54 12.39
C ASN A 220 10.02 -2.33 13.32
N THR A 221 10.28 -1.15 12.77
CA THR A 221 10.49 0.08 13.55
C THR A 221 9.28 1.01 13.48
N LYS A 222 9.07 1.68 12.35
CA LYS A 222 7.99 2.64 12.15
C LYS A 222 6.64 1.96 11.91
N GLY A 223 6.63 0.84 11.20
CA GLY A 223 5.40 0.07 10.92
C GLY A 223 4.68 -0.34 12.21
N PHE A 224 5.40 -0.97 13.15
CA PHE A 224 4.80 -1.35 14.44
C PHE A 224 4.28 -0.15 15.25
N LYS A 225 5.05 0.94 15.32
CA LYS A 225 4.62 2.16 16.02
C LYS A 225 3.33 2.75 15.43
N GLY A 226 3.26 2.80 14.10
CA GLY A 226 2.06 3.23 13.40
C GLY A 226 0.85 2.33 13.69
N ILE A 227 1.06 1.01 13.73
CA ILE A 227 0.02 0.04 14.10
C ILE A 227 -0.46 0.25 15.55
N GLU A 228 0.45 0.47 16.51
CA GLU A 228 0.07 0.75 17.90
C GLU A 228 -0.72 2.06 18.04
N SER A 229 -0.34 3.09 17.28
CA SER A 229 -1.05 4.36 17.19
C SER A 229 -2.47 4.16 16.63
N ALA A 230 -2.60 3.45 15.50
CA ALA A 230 -3.88 3.14 14.87
C ALA A 230 -4.83 2.35 15.80
N ASN A 231 -4.30 1.38 16.53
CA ASN A 231 -5.06 0.52 17.46
C ASN A 231 -5.73 1.29 18.62
N SER A 232 -5.34 2.56 18.83
CA SER A 232 -5.90 3.43 19.88
C SER A 232 -6.90 4.46 19.34
N LYS A 233 -7.13 4.56 18.02
CA LYS A 233 -7.94 5.63 17.42
C LYS A 233 -9.44 5.37 17.35
N TRP A 234 -9.85 4.10 17.27
CA TRP A 234 -11.26 3.73 17.03
C TRP A 234 -12.07 3.39 18.28
N SER A 235 -11.44 3.48 19.46
CA SER A 235 -12.07 3.14 20.73
C SER A 235 -11.45 3.90 21.90
N SER A 236 -12.19 3.97 23.01
CA SER A 236 -11.74 4.54 24.29
C SER A 236 -10.62 3.72 24.99
N GLY A 237 -9.98 2.80 24.28
CA GLY A 237 -8.96 1.88 24.75
C GLY A 237 -8.35 1.06 23.59
N LYS A 238 -7.27 0.31 23.84
CA LYS A 238 -6.63 -0.55 22.85
C LYS A 238 -7.50 -1.79 22.54
N GLN A 239 -7.69 -2.11 21.26
CA GLN A 239 -8.47 -3.30 20.86
C GLN A 239 -7.65 -4.59 20.92
N TYR A 240 -6.40 -4.50 20.49
CA TYR A 240 -5.44 -5.58 20.55
C TYR A 240 -4.29 -5.24 21.50
N SER A 241 -3.79 -6.24 22.22
CA SER A 241 -2.53 -6.12 22.96
C SER A 241 -1.34 -6.01 22.00
N GLY A 242 -0.21 -5.46 22.47
CA GLY A 242 1.01 -5.39 21.65
C GLY A 242 1.48 -6.75 21.13
N ASN A 243 1.28 -7.82 21.90
CA ASN A 243 1.59 -9.19 21.46
C ASN A 243 0.65 -9.69 20.36
N GLN A 244 -0.65 -9.34 20.41
CA GLN A 244 -1.58 -9.65 19.32
C GLN A 244 -1.19 -8.87 18.06
N LEU A 245 -0.90 -7.58 18.17
CA LEU A 245 -0.46 -6.76 17.04
C LEU A 245 0.82 -7.31 16.39
N LYS A 246 1.82 -7.73 17.19
CA LYS A 246 3.03 -8.39 16.67
C LYS A 246 2.72 -9.69 15.93
N LYS A 247 1.74 -10.47 16.40
CA LYS A 247 1.27 -11.64 15.66
C LYS A 247 0.61 -11.23 14.35
N MET A 248 -0.31 -10.25 14.36
CA MET A 248 -0.98 -9.77 13.15
C MET A 248 -0.01 -9.25 12.09
N MET A 249 1.06 -8.57 12.50
CA MET A 249 2.10 -8.09 11.60
C MET A 249 2.77 -9.20 10.76
N TRP A 250 2.83 -10.41 11.31
CA TRP A 250 3.65 -11.51 10.79
C TRP A 250 2.89 -12.79 10.49
N ASN A 251 1.63 -12.89 10.88
CA ASN A 251 0.84 -14.10 10.75
C ASN A 251 0.03 -14.04 9.45
N PHE A 252 0.54 -14.75 8.44
CA PHE A 252 -0.04 -14.86 7.10
C PHE A 252 -0.68 -16.23 6.94
N ALA A 253 -1.85 -16.33 6.31
CA ALA A 253 -2.19 -17.63 5.73
C ALA A 253 -1.26 -17.83 4.52
N GLY A 254 -0.34 -18.79 4.65
CA GLY A 254 0.78 -18.99 3.74
C GLY A 254 2.15 -18.97 4.42
N SER A 255 2.25 -18.56 5.70
CA SER A 255 3.41 -18.94 6.50
C SER A 255 3.30 -20.41 6.87
N TYR A 256 4.30 -21.21 6.49
CA TYR A 256 4.51 -22.61 6.81
C TYR A 256 3.75 -23.11 8.06
N LYS A 257 2.91 -24.13 7.86
CA LYS A 257 2.88 -25.24 8.81
C LYS A 257 4.14 -26.08 8.63
#